data_AF-A0AA36C116-F1
#
_entry.id   AF-A0AA36C116-F1
#
_cell.length_a   1.000
_cell.length_b   1.000
_cell.length_c   1.000
_cell.angle_alpha   90.00
_cell.angle_beta   90.00
_cell.angle_gamma   90.00
#
_symmetry.space_group_name_H-M   'P 1'
#
loop_
_entity.id
_entity.type
_entity.pdbx_description
1 polymer ?
#
loop_
_entity_poly.entity_id
_entity_poly.type
_entity_poly.pdbx_seq_one_letter_code
_entity_poly.pdbx_strand_id
1 'polypeptide(L)'
;MAANVQSMCRYWKNFHLKDLQKHLDTTATDLANRQDESDISRRRLVEQSRDFKKNTPEETRQAVGPLLRSFQAEVDALSKRSKAAEAAFLSVYKKLIDMPDPVPCLEHGIVLQQKVQHVENIEIEDEELRETLKDYNQDFTEPKLQAP
;
A
#
# COMPACT_ATOMS: atom_id res chain seq x y z
N MET A 1 7.49 -19.51 3.91
CA MET A 1 6.54 -20.14 2.97
C MET A 1 6.10 -19.08 1.99
N ALA A 2 6.34 -19.25 0.69
CA ALA A 2 5.81 -18.33 -0.31
C ALA A 2 4.28 -18.45 -0.31
N ALA A 3 3.56 -17.33 -0.21
CA ALA A 3 2.10 -17.35 -0.31
C ALA A 3 1.70 -17.82 -1.72
N ASN A 4 0.77 -18.78 -1.83
CA ASN A 4 0.26 -19.18 -3.13
C ASN A 4 -0.53 -18.02 -3.78
N VAL A 5 -0.57 -17.99 -5.12
CA VAL A 5 -1.16 -16.87 -5.89
C VAL A 5 -2.64 -16.66 -5.55
N GLN A 6 -3.39 -17.74 -5.27
CA GLN A 6 -4.80 -17.66 -4.87
C GLN A 6 -4.99 -16.94 -3.54
N SER A 7 -4.13 -17.24 -2.57
CA SER A 7 -4.15 -16.62 -1.24
C SER A 7 -3.77 -15.15 -1.30
N MET A 8 -2.79 -14.79 -2.15
CA MET A 8 -2.44 -13.40 -2.42
C MET A 8 -3.59 -12.63 -3.09
N CYS A 9 -4.23 -13.21 -4.11
CA CYS A 9 -5.37 -12.60 -4.78
C CYS A 9 -6.53 -12.34 -3.81
N ARG A 10 -6.87 -13.32 -2.98
CA ARG A 10 -7.91 -13.17 -1.94
C ARG A 10 -7.56 -12.07 -0.95
N TYR A 11 -6.30 -12.01 -0.50
CA TYR A 11 -5.85 -10.94 0.41
C TYR A 11 -6.06 -9.56 -0.21
N TRP A 12 -5.61 -9.35 -1.44
CA TRP A 12 -5.70 -8.05 -2.11
C TRP A 12 -7.15 -7.63 -2.41
N LYS A 13 -8.03 -8.59 -2.72
CA LYS A 13 -9.48 -8.33 -2.82
C LYS A 13 -10.05 -7.80 -1.51
N ASN A 14 -9.70 -8.43 -0.39
CA ASN A 14 -10.18 -8.04 0.94
C ASN A 14 -9.47 -6.80 1.50
N PHE A 15 -8.29 -6.46 0.97
CA PHE A 15 -7.55 -5.27 1.35
C PHE A 15 -8.22 -3.98 0.86
N HIS A 16 -9.04 -4.06 -0.19
CA HIS A 16 -9.80 -2.93 -0.74
C HIS A 16 -8.92 -1.69 -1.02
N LEU A 17 -7.86 -1.87 -1.81
CA LEU A 17 -6.87 -0.82 -2.10
C LEU A 17 -7.51 0.50 -2.55
N LYS A 18 -8.57 0.46 -3.37
CA LYS A 18 -9.26 1.65 -3.86
C LYS A 18 -9.95 2.45 -2.76
N ASP A 19 -10.52 1.78 -1.77
CA ASP A 19 -11.15 2.45 -0.63
C ASP A 19 -10.10 3.09 0.28
N LEU A 20 -8.97 2.40 0.49
CA LEU A 20 -7.82 2.96 1.18
C LEU A 20 -7.28 4.20 0.46
N GLN A 21 -7.10 4.13 -0.87
CA GLN A 21 -6.68 5.26 -1.70
C GLN A 21 -7.59 6.48 -1.52
N LYS A 22 -8.91 6.28 -1.60
CA LYS A 22 -9.91 7.35 -1.39
C LYS A 22 -9.87 7.94 0.02
N HIS A 23 -9.69 7.10 1.04
CA HIS A 23 -9.55 7.57 2.42
C HIS A 23 -8.28 8.41 2.61
N LEU A 24 -7.17 8.00 1.98
CA LEU A 24 -5.92 8.74 2.01
C LEU A 24 -6.01 10.08 1.26
N ASP A 25 -6.69 10.14 0.10
CA ASP A 25 -6.98 11.39 -0.62
C ASP A 25 -7.71 12.41 0.27
N THR A 26 -8.75 11.93 0.96
CA THR A 26 -9.55 12.76 1.87
C THR A 26 -8.67 13.28 3.01
N THR A 27 -7.88 12.39 3.61
CA THR A 27 -6.96 12.75 4.70
C THR A 27 -5.90 13.76 4.24
N ALA A 28 -5.35 13.61 3.03
CA ALA A 28 -4.38 14.54 2.46
C ALA A 28 -5.00 15.92 2.20
N THR A 29 -6.25 15.96 1.75
CA THR A 29 -7.00 17.21 1.55
C THR A 29 -7.25 17.92 2.89
N ASP A 30 -7.74 17.19 3.89
CA ASP A 30 -7.95 17.73 5.23
C ASP A 30 -6.64 18.21 5.87
N LEU A 31 -5.53 17.52 5.59
CA LEU A 31 -4.22 17.90 6.07
C LEU A 31 -3.78 19.26 5.52
N ALA A 32 -4.00 19.52 4.23
CA ALA A 32 -3.70 20.82 3.62
C ALA A 32 -4.48 21.95 4.31
N ASN A 33 -5.78 21.74 4.55
CA ASN A 33 -6.61 22.72 5.26
C ASN A 33 -6.10 22.99 6.68
N ARG A 34 -5.72 21.94 7.41
CA ARG A 34 -5.16 22.07 8.77
C ARG A 34 -3.81 22.78 8.79
N GLN A 35 -2.98 22.58 7.77
CA GLN A 35 -1.71 23.29 7.63
C GLN A 35 -1.94 24.81 7.48
N ASP A 36 -2.89 25.20 6.63
CA ASP A 36 -3.25 26.61 6.42
C ASP A 36 -3.82 27.23 7.71
N GLU A 37 -4.75 26.55 8.38
CA GLU A 37 -5.31 27.00 9.65
C GLU A 37 -4.24 27.16 10.75
N SER A 38 -3.32 26.20 10.85
CA SER A 38 -2.22 26.25 11.81
C SER A 38 -1.28 27.42 11.53
N ASP A 39 -0.96 27.69 10.26
CA ASP A 39 -0.10 28.81 9.88
C ASP A 39 -0.79 30.16 10.16
N ILE A 40 -2.10 30.28 9.93
CA ILE A 40 -2.90 31.48 10.30
C ILE A 40 -2.92 31.67 11.82
N SER A 41 -3.23 30.62 12.57
CA SER A 41 -3.28 30.64 14.05
C SER A 41 -1.94 31.06 14.63
N ARG A 42 -0.84 30.52 14.12
CA ARG A 42 0.52 30.87 14.52
C ARG A 42 0.85 32.34 14.26
N ARG A 43 0.48 32.88 13.09
CA ARG A 43 0.67 34.31 12.77
C ARG A 43 -0.08 35.20 13.76
N ARG A 44 -1.35 34.90 14.04
CA ARG A 44 -2.17 35.61 15.02
C ARG A 44 -1.53 35.58 16.42
N LEU A 45 -0.99 34.44 16.84
CA LEU A 45 -0.36 34.28 18.15
C LEU A 45 0.91 35.15 18.28
N VAL A 46 1.69 35.26 17.20
CA VAL A 46 2.86 36.14 17.12
C VAL A 46 2.45 37.61 17.22
N GLU A 47 1.40 38.02 16.51
CA GLU A 47 0.85 39.39 16.58
C GLU A 47 0.38 39.72 18.00
N GLN A 48 -0.42 38.84 18.62
CA GLN A 48 -0.87 39.00 20.01
C GLN A 48 0.30 39.11 21.00
N SER A 49 1.37 38.32 20.81
CA SER A 49 2.58 38.41 21.63
C SER A 49 3.31 39.75 21.48
N ARG A 50 3.36 40.30 20.26
CA ARG A 50 3.93 41.62 20.00
C ARG A 50 3.10 42.74 20.62
N ASP A 51 1.78 42.67 20.47
CA ASP A 51 0.85 43.66 21.04
C ASP A 51 0.90 43.64 22.56
N PHE A 52 0.96 42.45 23.17
CA PHE A 52 1.17 42.31 24.61
C PHE A 52 2.46 43.00 25.05
N LYS A 53 3.59 42.77 24.35
CA LYS A 53 4.87 43.42 24.68
C LYS A 53 4.84 44.94 24.52
N LYS A 54 4.03 45.47 23.60
CA LYS A 54 3.92 46.92 23.35
C LYS A 54 3.03 47.64 24.37
N ASN A 55 1.95 47.00 24.78
CA ASN A 55 0.87 47.64 25.55
C ASN A 55 0.88 47.30 27.05
N THR A 56 1.87 46.53 27.53
CA THR A 56 1.94 46.05 28.92
C THR A 56 3.08 46.74 29.69
N PRO A 57 2.87 47.10 30.99
CA PRO A 57 3.90 47.69 31.85
C PRO A 57 5.18 46.83 31.98
N GLU A 58 6.31 47.49 32.23
CA GLU A 58 7.65 46.88 32.37
C GLU A 58 7.68 45.70 33.37
N GLU A 59 7.18 45.90 34.58
CA GLU A 59 7.18 44.88 35.64
C GLU A 59 6.42 43.62 35.22
N THR A 60 5.22 43.78 34.67
CA THR A 60 4.42 42.67 34.17
C THR A 60 5.11 41.94 33.01
N ARG A 61 5.78 42.68 32.11
CA ARG A 61 6.58 42.08 31.03
C ARG A 61 7.76 41.28 31.56
N GLN A 62 8.43 41.74 32.61
CA GLN A 62 9.52 41.00 33.25
C GLN A 62 9.02 39.72 33.92
N ALA A 63 7.92 39.78 34.66
CA ALA A 63 7.33 38.62 35.32
C ALA A 63 6.84 37.55 34.33
N VAL A 64 6.17 37.96 33.25
CA VAL A 64 5.55 37.05 32.28
C VAL A 64 6.52 36.63 31.16
N GLY A 65 7.61 37.36 30.95
CA GLY A 65 8.58 37.13 29.89
C GLY A 65 9.16 35.71 29.82
N PRO A 66 9.64 35.11 30.93
CA PRO A 66 10.10 33.72 30.95
C PRO A 66 9.02 32.73 30.53
N LEU A 67 7.79 32.91 31.01
CA LEU A 67 6.66 32.04 30.70
C LEU A 67 6.32 32.10 29.20
N LEU A 68 6.22 33.31 28.62
CA LEU A 68 5.96 33.48 27.18
C LEU A 68 7.04 32.84 26.31
N ARG A 69 8.31 32.94 26.71
CA ARG A 69 9.41 32.26 25.99
C ARG A 69 9.26 30.74 26.05
N SER A 70 8.89 30.19 27.20
CA SER A 70 8.65 28.74 27.35
C SER A 70 7.49 28.27 26.47
N PHE A 71 6.37 29.00 26.44
CA PHE A 71 5.25 28.68 25.54
C PHE A 71 5.65 28.78 24.07
N GLN A 72 6.41 29.81 23.68
CA GLN A 72 6.89 29.94 22.31
C GLN A 72 7.78 28.75 21.90
N ALA A 73 8.70 28.35 22.77
CA ALA A 73 9.57 27.20 22.52
C ALA A 73 8.77 25.90 22.36
N GLU A 74 7.76 25.68 23.20
CA GLU A 74 6.90 24.50 23.11
C GLU A 74 6.05 24.51 21.83
N VAL A 75 5.46 25.66 21.47
CA VAL A 75 4.69 25.82 20.22
C VAL A 75 5.58 25.57 19.00
N ASP A 76 6.83 26.03 19.01
CA ASP A 76 7.80 25.81 17.95
C ASP A 76 8.21 24.33 17.85
N ALA A 77 8.46 23.67 18.98
CA ALA A 77 8.77 22.25 19.04
C ALA A 77 7.60 21.40 18.53
N LEU A 78 6.38 21.70 18.96
CA LEU A 78 5.15 21.06 18.50
C LEU A 78 4.95 21.27 16.99
N SER A 79 5.12 22.50 16.51
CA SER A 79 5.01 22.82 15.07
C SER A 79 6.01 22.01 14.24
N LYS A 80 7.26 21.90 14.71
CA LYS A 80 8.30 21.11 14.04
C LYS A 80 7.95 19.62 13.99
N ARG A 81 7.46 19.07 15.10
CA ARG A 81 7.02 17.67 15.18
C ARG A 81 5.80 17.39 14.29
N SER A 82 4.84 18.31 14.24
CA SER A 82 3.66 18.21 13.38
C SER A 82 4.08 18.19 11.91
N LYS A 83 4.87 19.17 11.46
CA LYS A 83 5.38 19.24 10.08
C LYS A 83 6.17 18.00 9.67
N ALA A 84 6.94 17.41 10.59
CA ALA A 84 7.65 16.17 10.34
C ALA A 84 6.70 14.97 10.15
N ALA A 85 5.67 14.84 10.98
CA ALA A 85 4.66 13.79 10.86
C ALA A 85 3.83 13.94 9.57
N GLU A 86 3.43 15.16 9.24
CA GLU A 86 2.74 15.52 8.00
C GLU A 86 3.56 15.17 6.77
N ALA A 87 4.86 15.50 6.77
CA ALA A 87 5.76 15.16 5.68
C ALA A 87 5.95 13.64 5.53
N ALA A 88 6.06 12.91 6.64
CA ALA A 88 6.14 11.45 6.62
C ALA A 88 4.86 10.81 6.06
N PHE A 89 3.69 11.30 6.47
CA PHE A 89 2.40 10.88 5.92
C PHE A 89 2.35 11.11 4.40
N LEU A 90 2.65 12.34 3.94
CA LEU A 90 2.62 12.69 2.52
C LEU A 90 3.62 11.87 1.69
N SER A 91 4.76 11.48 2.28
CA SER A 91 5.74 10.60 1.62
C SER A 91 5.18 9.21 1.35
N VAL A 92 4.47 8.62 2.31
CA VAL A 92 3.84 7.31 2.15
C VAL A 92 2.62 7.41 1.22
N TYR A 93 1.79 8.42 1.42
CA TYR A 93 0.61 8.69 0.60
C TYR A 93 0.93 8.73 -0.90
N LYS A 94 1.95 9.51 -1.30
CA LYS A 94 2.38 9.61 -2.71
C LYS A 94 2.75 8.26 -3.34
N LYS A 95 3.25 7.30 -2.56
CA LYS A 95 3.59 5.97 -3.05
C LYS A 95 2.37 5.06 -3.20
N LEU A 96 1.36 5.27 -2.37
CA LEU A 96 0.16 4.42 -2.32
C LEU A 96 -0.93 4.88 -3.28
N ILE A 97 -1.04 6.19 -3.56
CA ILE A 97 -2.14 6.72 -4.35
C ILE A 97 -2.07 6.31 -5.82
N ASP A 98 -0.87 6.27 -6.39
CA ASP A 98 -0.63 5.89 -7.78
C ASP A 98 -0.45 4.38 -7.96
N MET A 99 -0.55 3.60 -6.89
CA MET A 99 -0.34 2.15 -6.94
C MET A 99 -1.46 1.49 -7.75
N PRO A 100 -1.13 0.74 -8.83
CA PRO A 100 -2.13 0.00 -9.58
C PRO A 100 -2.66 -1.16 -8.73
N ASP A 101 -3.93 -1.52 -8.95
CA ASP A 101 -4.54 -2.67 -8.29
C ASP A 101 -3.87 -3.97 -8.79
N PRO A 102 -3.28 -4.79 -7.91
CA PRO A 102 -2.67 -6.04 -8.32
C PRO A 102 -3.68 -7.16 -8.60
N VAL A 103 -4.94 -7.04 -8.16
CA VAL A 103 -5.95 -8.10 -8.29
C VAL A 103 -6.13 -8.58 -9.73
N PRO A 104 -6.29 -7.73 -10.76
CA PRO A 104 -6.47 -8.18 -12.14
C PRO A 104 -5.29 -9.01 -12.66
N CYS A 105 -4.06 -8.62 -12.31
CA CYS A 105 -2.85 -9.35 -12.70
C CYS A 105 -2.76 -10.71 -11.99
N LEU A 106 -3.11 -10.74 -10.69
CA LEU A 106 -3.14 -11.98 -9.91
C LEU A 106 -4.22 -12.95 -10.42
N GLU A 107 -5.40 -12.46 -10.78
CA GLU A 107 -6.47 -13.28 -11.38
C GLU A 107 -6.02 -13.89 -12.71
N HIS A 108 -5.37 -13.10 -13.56
CA HIS A 108 -4.79 -13.60 -14.81
C HIS A 108 -3.73 -14.67 -14.54
N GLY A 109 -2.87 -14.48 -13.55
CA GLY A 109 -1.88 -15.47 -13.13
C GLY A 109 -2.50 -16.81 -12.67
N ILE A 110 -3.63 -16.76 -11.95
CA ILE A 110 -4.36 -17.97 -11.53
C ILE A 110 -4.89 -18.73 -12.76
N VAL A 111 -5.47 -18.03 -13.73
CA VAL A 111 -5.96 -18.64 -14.98
C VAL A 111 -4.82 -19.27 -15.77
N LEU A 112 -3.68 -18.60 -15.87
CA LEU A 112 -2.50 -19.15 -16.55
C LEU A 112 -1.98 -20.41 -15.83
N GLN A 113 -1.94 -20.40 -14.50
CA GLN A 113 -1.54 -21.58 -13.73
C GLN A 113 -2.47 -22.78 -13.99
N GLN A 114 -3.78 -22.55 -14.08
CA GLN A 114 -4.75 -23.60 -14.43
C GLN A 114 -4.54 -24.13 -15.85
N LYS A 115 -4.23 -23.26 -16.82
CA LYS A 115 -3.93 -23.66 -18.19
C LYS A 115 -2.65 -24.50 -18.28
N VAL A 116 -1.60 -24.11 -17.56
CA VAL A 116 -0.34 -24.89 -17.50
C VAL A 116 -0.61 -26.27 -16.93
N GLN A 117 -1.33 -26.38 -15.81
CA GLN A 117 -1.68 -27.68 -15.23
C GLN A 117 -2.48 -28.55 -16.21
N HIS A 118 -3.38 -27.94 -16.99
CA HIS A 118 -4.15 -28.66 -17.99
C HIS A 118 -3.29 -29.17 -19.14
N VAL A 119 -2.33 -28.36 -19.62
CA VAL A 119 -1.38 -28.77 -20.65
C VAL A 119 -0.50 -29.91 -20.16
N GLU A 120 0.02 -29.84 -18.93
CA GLU A 120 0.82 -30.94 -18.34
C GLU A 120 0.03 -32.25 -18.30
N ASN A 121 -1.26 -32.19 -17.94
CA ASN A 121 -2.11 -33.38 -17.93
C ASN A 121 -2.31 -33.95 -19.35
N ILE A 122 -2.52 -33.09 -20.36
CA ILE A 122 -2.63 -33.51 -21.76
C ILE A 122 -1.33 -34.14 -22.26
N GLU A 123 -0.17 -33.59 -21.89
CA GLU A 123 1.14 -34.13 -22.27
C GLU A 123 1.37 -35.52 -21.67
N ILE A 124 0.94 -35.76 -20.43
CA ILE A 124 0.97 -37.09 -19.80
C ILE A 124 0.07 -38.07 -20.55
N GLU A 125 -1.17 -37.67 -20.85
CA GLU A 125 -2.12 -38.50 -21.60
C GLU A 125 -1.61 -38.82 -23.03
N ASP A 126 -0.98 -37.87 -23.72
CA ASP A 126 -0.39 -38.10 -25.05
C ASP A 126 0.76 -39.11 -25.00
N GLU A 127 1.61 -39.05 -23.97
CA GLU A 127 2.70 -40.02 -23.78
C GLU A 127 2.14 -41.43 -23.51
N GLU A 128 1.15 -41.56 -22.61
CA GLU A 128 0.51 -42.85 -22.31
C GLU A 128 -0.17 -43.47 -23.56
N LEU A 129 -0.82 -42.63 -24.37
CA LEU A 129 -1.44 -43.07 -25.63
C LEU A 129 -0.39 -43.50 -26.66
N ARG A 130 0.74 -42.79 -26.75
CA ARG A 130 1.86 -43.16 -27.63
C ARG A 130 2.48 -44.50 -27.23
N GLU A 131 2.67 -44.73 -25.93
CA GLU A 131 3.15 -46.03 -25.43
C GLU A 131 2.15 -47.15 -25.75
N THR A 132 0.86 -46.94 -25.47
CA THR A 132 -0.19 -47.94 -25.76
C THR A 132 -0.26 -48.29 -27.26
N LEU A 133 -0.15 -47.29 -28.14
CA LEU A 133 -0.14 -47.51 -29.60
C LEU A 133 1.12 -48.25 -30.04
N LYS A 134 2.27 -47.99 -29.41
CA LYS A 134 3.52 -48.70 -29.71
C LYS A 134 3.42 -50.17 -29.32
N ASP A 135 2.89 -50.47 -28.14
CA ASP A 135 2.69 -51.84 -27.66
C ASP A 135 1.71 -52.59 -28.58
N TYR A 136 0.57 -51.98 -28.93
CA TYR A 136 -0.39 -52.59 -29.84
C TYR A 136 0.20 -52.87 -31.23
N ASN A 137 1.02 -51.96 -31.76
CA ASN A 137 1.71 -52.17 -33.03
C ASN A 137 2.76 -53.29 -32.95
N GLN A 138 3.45 -53.45 -31.81
CA GLN A 138 4.36 -54.57 -31.60
C GLN A 138 3.60 -55.90 -31.58
N ASP A 139 2.50 -55.99 -30.83
CA ASP A 139 1.62 -57.17 -30.77
C ASP A 139 1.04 -57.56 -32.13
N PHE A 140 0.79 -56.58 -33.01
CA PHE A 140 0.33 -56.84 -34.38
C PHE A 140 1.43 -57.30 -35.34
N THR A 141 2.68 -56.92 -35.05
CA THR A 141 3.85 -57.25 -35.88
C THR A 141 4.48 -58.58 -35.47
N GLU A 142 4.25 -59.03 -34.25
CA GLU A 142 4.58 -60.39 -33.82
C GLU A 142 3.60 -61.41 -34.41
N PRO A 143 4.02 -62.35 -35.29
CA PRO A 143 3.12 -63.35 -35.82
C PRO A 143 2.62 -64.24 -34.67
N LYS A 144 1.29 -64.36 -34.53
CA LYS A 144 0.65 -65.32 -33.63
C LYS A 144 1.08 -66.75 -34.00
N LEU A 145 2.20 -67.19 -33.44
CA LEU A 145 2.66 -68.56 -33.41
C LEU A 145 1.82 -69.33 -32.39
N GLN A 146 0.62 -69.71 -32.81
CA GLN A 146 -0.11 -70.79 -32.16
C GLN A 146 -0.97 -71.53 -33.18
N ALA A 147 -0.34 -72.57 -33.75
CA ALA A 147 -1.00 -73.70 -34.37
C ALA A 147 -1.54 -74.64 -33.27
N PRO A 148 -2.70 -75.25 -33.50
CA PRO A 148 -2.81 -76.71 -33.38
C PRO A 148 -2.92 -77.39 -34.74
#